data_AF-A0A352XJJ9-F1
#
_entry.id   AF-A0A352XJJ9-F1
#
_cell.length_a   1.000
_cell.length_b   1.000
_cell.length_c   1.000
_cell.angle_alpha   90.00
_cell.angle_beta   90.00
_cell.angle_gamma   90.00
#
_symmetry.space_group_name_H-M   'P 1'
#
loop_
_entity.id
_entity.type
_entity.pdbx_description
1 polymer ?
#
loop_
_entity_poly.entity_id
_entity_poly.type
_entity_poly.pdbx_seq_one_letter_code
_entity_poly.pdbx_strand_id
1 'polypeptide(L)'
;YSTLLEAPILAALIAFTLRSSPAGKYEFDTALHMPAYLFLSVTVAMFLGLTNSATEILRDRAVIRRERNCYPGGDLYVAAKWLALALVAMLQCGAYLAVAHPLLEIRGMFLEHWLWMTLTAWTGTSLALLVSALVKTERAALTSVPLLLVPQMLLAGALVPFKEMNRAMFDDGSINRERGGTPVPAQIMPLRYAYEAMVVAQATRNPFEKERMRIQRRIDDLAATRELTKESAERLEILKLSLTKLLGAGASHASDGQIIAEEISYLARNGTREQCEALEVWPEGEDPRKVKSIADFFVNSRIDLMTREAETLRTDYRNQKARSIFLALRQPMFWADNNEPVEVEKSGPGVVEAVPERKQEWMETDRRNGFALGLLIFLCPGLTGWILRRQNRNVK
;
A
#
# COMPACT_ATOMS: atom_id res chain seq x y z
N TYR A 1 6.00 14.48 -25.23
CA TYR A 1 7.43 14.21 -24.99
C TYR A 1 7.89 14.66 -23.61
N SER A 2 7.69 15.93 -23.21
CA SER A 2 8.14 16.43 -21.89
C SER A 2 7.56 15.66 -20.69
N THR A 3 6.27 15.31 -20.72
CA THR A 3 5.58 14.63 -19.59
C THR A 3 6.05 13.19 -19.35
N LEU A 4 6.57 12.49 -20.37
CA LEU A 4 7.09 11.13 -20.22
C LEU A 4 8.52 11.11 -19.66
N LEU A 5 9.29 12.18 -19.86
CA LEU A 5 10.64 12.32 -19.33
C LEU A 5 10.66 12.84 -17.89
N GLU A 6 9.64 13.60 -17.50
CA GLU A 6 9.50 14.14 -16.14
C GLU A 6 9.52 13.03 -15.06
N ALA A 7 8.77 11.96 -15.26
CA ALA A 7 8.66 10.87 -14.30
C ALA A 7 10.00 10.12 -14.06
N PRO A 8 10.73 9.65 -15.10
CA PRO A 8 12.08 9.08 -14.94
C PRO A 8 13.10 10.00 -14.29
N ILE A 9 13.07 11.31 -14.61
CA ILE A 9 14.03 12.26 -14.04
C ILE A 9 13.76 12.46 -12.54
N LEU A 10 12.50 12.61 -12.15
CA LEU A 10 12.12 12.68 -10.74
C LEU A 10 12.45 11.38 -9.99
N ALA A 11 12.24 10.22 -10.63
CA ALA A 11 12.62 8.92 -10.09
C ALA A 11 14.13 8.85 -9.80
N ALA A 12 14.96 9.23 -10.78
CA ALA A 12 16.41 9.23 -10.63
C ALA A 12 16.86 10.17 -9.49
N LEU A 13 16.29 11.37 -9.42
CA LEU A 13 16.62 12.35 -8.38
C LEU A 13 16.25 11.84 -6.97
N ILE A 14 15.04 11.30 -6.80
CA ILE A 14 14.57 10.79 -5.51
C ILE A 14 15.38 9.55 -5.10
N ALA A 15 15.56 8.60 -6.01
CA ALA A 15 16.29 7.37 -5.72
C ALA A 15 17.76 7.65 -5.40
N PHE A 16 18.41 8.56 -6.13
CA PHE A 16 19.79 8.94 -5.86
C PHE A 16 19.95 9.67 -4.52
N THR A 17 19.03 10.57 -4.16
CA THR A 17 19.11 11.31 -2.90
C THR A 17 18.79 10.46 -1.68
N LEU A 18 17.89 9.49 -1.80
CA LEU A 18 17.49 8.60 -0.69
C LEU A 18 18.37 7.35 -0.54
N ARG A 19 19.24 7.07 -1.52
CA ARG A 19 20.26 6.01 -1.43
C ARG A 19 21.37 6.44 -0.46
N SER A 20 21.06 6.35 0.84
CA SER A 20 21.96 6.69 1.94
C SER A 20 21.95 5.57 2.98
N SER A 21 23.12 5.29 3.55
CA SER A 21 23.31 4.31 4.64
C SER A 21 24.11 4.97 5.77
N PRO A 22 23.67 4.87 7.04
CA PRO A 22 24.37 5.50 8.16
C PRO A 22 25.76 4.93 8.45
N ALA A 23 25.98 3.64 8.15
CA ALA A 23 27.12 2.88 8.66
C ALA A 23 28.11 2.41 7.57
N GLY A 24 27.89 2.78 6.31
CA GLY A 24 28.82 2.45 5.22
C GLY A 24 28.14 2.18 3.89
N LYS A 25 28.33 0.98 3.33
CA LYS A 25 27.74 0.58 2.05
C LYS A 25 26.21 0.58 2.15
N TYR A 26 25.55 0.93 1.04
CA TYR A 26 24.09 0.87 0.95
C TYR A 26 23.62 -0.59 1.06
N GLU A 27 22.69 -0.84 1.97
CA GLU A 27 22.04 -2.13 2.13
C GLU A 27 20.53 -1.89 2.25
N PHE A 28 19.75 -2.74 1.58
CA PHE A 28 18.31 -2.58 1.49
C PHE A 28 17.60 -2.71 2.86
N ASP A 29 18.01 -3.69 3.68
CA ASP A 29 17.40 -3.93 4.99
C ASP A 29 17.53 -2.72 5.93
N THR A 30 18.72 -2.13 6.00
CA THR A 30 19.02 -1.03 6.94
C THR A 30 18.68 0.35 6.38
N ALA A 31 18.12 0.45 5.17
CA ALA A 31 17.79 1.73 4.55
C ALA A 31 16.68 2.48 5.32
N LEU A 32 17.06 3.54 6.05
CA LEU A 32 16.12 4.32 6.87
C LEU A 32 15.08 5.10 6.04
N HIS A 33 15.44 5.45 4.81
CA HIS A 33 14.63 6.35 3.97
C HIS A 33 13.61 5.62 3.10
N MET A 34 13.44 4.31 3.26
CA MET A 34 12.47 3.53 2.50
C MET A 34 11.01 3.99 2.69
N PRO A 35 10.52 4.26 3.91
CA PRO A 35 9.16 4.81 4.08
C PRO A 35 8.98 6.19 3.41
N ALA A 36 10.03 7.02 3.41
CA ALA A 36 10.01 8.32 2.75
C ALA A 36 10.00 8.18 1.22
N TYR A 37 10.77 7.23 0.66
CA TYR A 37 10.72 6.90 -0.75
C TYR A 37 9.30 6.50 -1.18
N LEU A 38 8.69 5.55 -0.47
CA LEU A 38 7.33 5.10 -0.79
C LEU A 38 6.33 6.28 -0.75
N PHE A 39 6.43 7.15 0.26
CA PHE A 39 5.58 8.33 0.34
C PHE A 39 5.77 9.29 -0.85
N LEU A 40 7.02 9.59 -1.21
CA LEU A 40 7.33 10.46 -2.34
C LEU A 40 6.89 9.85 -3.67
N SER A 41 7.02 8.54 -3.85
CA SER A 41 6.55 7.85 -5.06
C SER A 41 5.04 7.98 -5.24
N VAL A 42 4.25 7.71 -4.20
CA VAL A 42 2.78 7.90 -4.26
C VAL A 42 2.43 9.39 -4.50
N THR A 43 3.17 10.31 -3.87
CA THR A 43 2.97 11.75 -4.06
C THR A 43 3.24 12.19 -5.50
N VAL A 44 4.32 11.70 -6.11
CA VAL A 44 4.65 11.96 -7.52
C VAL A 44 3.57 11.38 -8.44
N ALA A 45 3.08 10.17 -8.19
CA ALA A 45 1.98 9.58 -8.97
C ALA A 45 0.71 10.44 -8.93
N MET A 46 0.32 10.90 -7.73
CA MET A 46 -0.81 11.83 -7.55
C MET A 46 -0.58 13.14 -8.29
N PHE A 47 0.61 13.73 -8.16
CA PHE A 47 0.99 14.98 -8.81
C PHE A 47 0.90 14.88 -10.34
N LEU A 48 1.49 13.84 -10.94
CA LEU A 48 1.43 13.60 -12.39
C LEU A 48 -0.01 13.42 -12.88
N GLY A 49 -0.84 12.68 -12.14
CA GLY A 49 -2.27 12.52 -12.47
C GLY A 49 -3.02 13.86 -12.45
N LEU A 50 -2.75 14.68 -11.44
CA LEU A 50 -3.38 16.00 -11.29
C LEU A 50 -2.93 16.98 -12.39
N THR A 51 -1.63 17.12 -12.62
CA THR A 51 -1.08 18.11 -13.57
C THR A 51 -1.44 17.80 -15.02
N ASN A 52 -1.38 16.53 -15.42
CA ASN A 52 -1.69 16.11 -16.79
C ASN A 52 -3.18 16.26 -17.14
N SER A 53 -4.06 16.34 -16.14
CA SER A 53 -5.52 16.30 -16.35
C SER A 53 -6.23 17.61 -15.98
N ALA A 54 -5.61 18.50 -15.22
CA ALA A 54 -6.27 19.68 -14.63
C ALA A 54 -6.85 20.65 -15.67
N THR A 55 -6.25 20.79 -16.84
CA THR A 55 -6.70 21.75 -17.88
C THR A 55 -7.47 21.10 -19.02
N GLU A 56 -7.62 19.78 -19.03
CA GLU A 56 -8.07 19.04 -20.20
C GLU A 56 -9.54 19.29 -20.56
N ILE A 57 -10.45 19.37 -19.58
CA ILE A 57 -11.87 19.70 -19.86
C ILE A 57 -12.01 21.15 -20.33
N LEU A 58 -11.21 22.07 -19.75
CA LEU A 58 -11.21 23.48 -20.12
C LEU A 58 -10.79 23.69 -21.58
N ARG A 59 -9.77 22.96 -22.03
CA ARG A 59 -9.28 22.98 -23.42
C ARG A 59 -10.33 22.50 -24.42
N ASP A 60 -11.07 21.46 -24.04
CA ASP A 60 -12.08 20.84 -24.92
C ASP A 60 -13.46 21.54 -24.85
N ARG A 61 -13.61 22.62 -24.06
CA ARG A 61 -14.89 23.34 -23.91
C ARG A 61 -15.52 23.77 -25.23
N ALA A 62 -14.72 24.21 -26.19
CA ALA A 62 -15.22 24.63 -27.50
C ALA A 62 -15.87 23.47 -28.27
N VAL A 63 -15.29 22.27 -28.17
CA VAL A 63 -15.80 21.04 -28.79
C VAL A 63 -17.08 20.59 -28.08
N ILE A 64 -17.04 20.51 -26.74
CA ILE A 64 -18.21 20.13 -25.91
C ILE A 64 -19.42 21.05 -26.19
N ARG A 65 -19.17 22.36 -26.40
CA ARG A 65 -20.23 23.32 -26.74
C ARG A 65 -20.81 23.11 -28.14
N ARG A 66 -19.99 22.70 -29.11
CA ARG A 66 -20.43 22.40 -30.50
C ARG A 66 -21.25 21.12 -30.57
N GLU A 67 -20.83 20.07 -29.87
CA GLU A 67 -21.46 18.75 -29.92
C GLU A 67 -22.71 18.63 -29.02
N ARG A 68 -22.97 19.65 -28.19
CA ARG A 68 -24.09 19.69 -27.24
C ARG A 68 -25.45 19.33 -27.85
N ASN A 69 -25.71 19.72 -29.09
CA ASN A 69 -27.00 19.51 -29.75
C ASN A 69 -27.15 18.12 -30.38
N CYS A 70 -26.03 17.46 -30.71
CA CYS A 70 -26.04 16.14 -31.36
C CYS A 70 -25.81 15.00 -30.35
N TYR A 71 -25.09 15.25 -29.24
CA TYR A 71 -24.79 14.24 -28.23
C TYR A 71 -24.97 14.81 -26.81
N PRO A 72 -26.10 14.53 -26.14
CA PRO A 72 -26.35 15.02 -24.79
C PRO A 72 -25.54 14.29 -23.70
N GLY A 73 -24.87 13.18 -24.05
CA GLY A 73 -24.14 12.32 -23.12
C GLY A 73 -22.74 12.83 -22.77
N GLY A 74 -22.63 13.78 -21.83
CA GLY A 74 -21.34 14.24 -21.30
C GLY A 74 -20.52 13.15 -20.60
N ASP A 75 -21.16 12.07 -20.14
CA ASP A 75 -20.49 10.99 -19.41
C ASP A 75 -19.55 10.17 -20.32
N LEU A 76 -19.93 9.93 -21.57
CA LEU A 76 -19.11 9.15 -22.52
C LEU A 76 -17.82 9.90 -22.88
N TYR A 77 -17.92 11.22 -23.06
CA TYR A 77 -16.76 12.09 -23.27
C TYR A 77 -15.81 12.02 -22.07
N VAL A 78 -16.33 12.18 -20.84
CA VAL A 78 -15.51 12.13 -19.62
C VAL A 78 -14.86 10.76 -19.47
N ALA A 79 -15.59 9.67 -19.71
CA ALA A 79 -15.06 8.32 -19.62
C ALA A 79 -13.94 8.07 -20.65
N ALA A 80 -14.15 8.46 -21.91
CA ALA A 80 -13.14 8.32 -22.96
C ALA A 80 -11.88 9.16 -22.65
N LYS A 81 -12.08 10.40 -22.21
CA LYS A 81 -10.98 11.31 -21.84
C LYS A 81 -10.22 10.80 -20.61
N TRP A 82 -10.94 10.36 -19.59
CA TRP A 82 -10.37 9.74 -18.40
C TRP A 82 -9.53 8.53 -18.76
N LEU A 83 -10.04 7.62 -19.60
CA LEU A 83 -9.33 6.42 -20.02
C LEU A 83 -8.03 6.77 -20.76
N ALA A 84 -8.06 7.73 -21.68
CA ALA A 84 -6.88 8.17 -22.41
C ALA A 84 -5.79 8.72 -21.47
N LEU A 85 -6.17 9.58 -20.52
CA LEU A 85 -5.23 10.15 -19.54
C LEU A 85 -4.72 9.11 -18.54
N ALA A 86 -5.60 8.19 -18.12
CA ALA A 86 -5.30 7.10 -17.21
C ALA A 86 -4.24 6.12 -17.77
N LEU A 87 -4.30 5.82 -19.07
CA LEU A 87 -3.29 4.99 -19.75
C LEU A 87 -1.92 5.66 -19.78
N VAL A 88 -1.85 6.96 -20.10
CA VAL A 88 -0.59 7.71 -20.09
C VAL A 88 0.00 7.76 -18.68
N ALA A 89 -0.82 8.01 -17.67
CA ALA A 89 -0.39 8.05 -16.27
C ALA A 89 0.14 6.70 -15.77
N MET A 90 -0.48 5.59 -16.17
CA MET A 90 0.00 4.22 -15.87
C MET A 90 1.40 3.98 -16.45
N LEU A 91 1.62 4.37 -17.71
CA LEU A 91 2.93 4.22 -18.37
C LEU A 91 4.00 5.08 -17.69
N GLN A 92 3.66 6.31 -17.28
CA GLN A 92 4.56 7.17 -16.51
C GLN A 92 4.95 6.56 -15.15
N CYS A 93 4.01 5.94 -14.45
CA CYS A 93 4.30 5.24 -13.19
C CYS A 93 5.24 4.05 -13.40
N GLY A 94 5.05 3.28 -14.49
CA GLY A 94 5.96 2.20 -14.86
C GLY A 94 7.37 2.69 -15.18
N ALA A 95 7.49 3.79 -15.94
CA ALA A 95 8.76 4.41 -16.27
C ALA A 95 9.48 4.98 -15.03
N TYR A 96 8.74 5.56 -14.09
CA TYR A 96 9.28 6.01 -12.80
C TYR A 96 9.90 4.84 -12.02
N LEU A 97 9.18 3.72 -11.88
CA LEU A 97 9.64 2.57 -11.12
C LEU A 97 10.81 1.85 -11.79
N ALA A 98 10.82 1.78 -13.13
CA ALA A 98 11.90 1.16 -13.89
C ALA A 98 13.25 1.84 -13.64
N VAL A 99 13.25 3.13 -13.29
CA VAL A 99 14.46 3.87 -12.90
C VAL A 99 14.70 3.77 -11.39
N ALA A 100 13.68 3.95 -10.56
CA ALA A 100 13.87 4.02 -9.11
C ALA A 100 14.24 2.68 -8.44
N HIS A 101 13.60 1.57 -8.84
CA HIS A 101 13.81 0.25 -8.19
C HIS A 101 15.24 -0.27 -8.32
N PRO A 102 15.88 -0.25 -9.50
CA PRO A 102 17.27 -0.66 -9.63
C PRO A 102 18.23 0.19 -8.80
N LEU A 103 17.96 1.50 -8.66
CA LEU A 103 18.80 2.41 -7.88
C LEU A 103 18.72 2.17 -6.36
N LEU A 104 17.53 1.80 -5.86
CA LEU A 104 17.29 1.51 -4.44
C LEU A 104 17.40 0.01 -4.09
N GLU A 105 17.76 -0.83 -5.06
CA GLU A 105 17.90 -2.29 -4.91
C GLU A 105 16.61 -2.98 -4.40
N ILE A 106 15.44 -2.43 -4.75
CA ILE A 106 14.13 -3.02 -4.43
C ILE A 106 13.89 -4.20 -5.38
N ARG A 107 13.79 -5.42 -4.84
CA ARG A 107 13.66 -6.65 -5.63
C ARG A 107 12.28 -7.28 -5.48
N GLY A 108 11.71 -7.77 -6.59
CA GLY A 108 10.45 -8.52 -6.61
C GLY A 108 9.17 -7.72 -6.33
N MET A 109 9.25 -6.39 -6.15
CA MET A 109 8.12 -5.53 -5.78
C MET A 109 7.66 -4.58 -6.88
N PHE A 110 8.17 -4.74 -8.11
CA PHE A 110 7.84 -3.87 -9.23
C PHE A 110 6.34 -3.82 -9.51
N LEU A 111 5.69 -4.98 -9.64
CA LEU A 111 4.27 -5.07 -9.98
C LEU A 111 3.37 -4.49 -8.89
N GLU A 112 3.64 -4.80 -7.62
CA GLU A 112 2.84 -4.33 -6.48
C GLU A 112 2.91 -2.80 -6.38
N HIS A 113 4.12 -2.23 -6.43
CA HIS A 113 4.30 -0.77 -6.42
C HIS A 113 3.70 -0.11 -7.66
N TRP A 114 3.82 -0.74 -8.84
CA TRP A 114 3.25 -0.20 -10.06
C TRP A 114 1.72 -0.13 -10.03
N LEU A 115 1.06 -1.15 -9.49
CA LEU A 115 -0.39 -1.15 -9.31
C LEU A 115 -0.83 -0.05 -8.34
N TRP A 116 -0.18 0.07 -7.18
CA TRP A 116 -0.51 1.12 -6.19
C TRP A 116 -0.26 2.54 -6.71
N MET A 117 0.87 2.76 -7.38
CA MET A 117 1.17 4.03 -8.02
C MET A 117 0.16 4.35 -9.14
N THR A 118 -0.20 3.38 -9.96
CA THR A 118 -1.19 3.56 -11.04
C THR A 118 -2.57 3.90 -10.49
N LEU A 119 -3.05 3.17 -9.47
CA LEU A 119 -4.30 3.49 -8.79
C LEU A 119 -4.28 4.92 -8.24
N THR A 120 -3.17 5.32 -7.63
CA THR A 120 -3.00 6.70 -7.13
C THR A 120 -3.06 7.71 -8.27
N ALA A 121 -2.35 7.49 -9.36
CA ALA A 121 -2.35 8.40 -10.50
C ALA A 121 -3.75 8.52 -11.12
N TRP A 122 -4.50 7.42 -11.21
CA TRP A 122 -5.89 7.42 -11.64
C TRP A 122 -6.81 8.20 -10.70
N THR A 123 -6.61 8.12 -9.38
CA THR A 123 -7.36 8.95 -8.42
C THR A 123 -7.05 10.43 -8.64
N GLY A 124 -5.79 10.79 -8.91
CA GLY A 124 -5.35 12.13 -9.25
C GLY A 124 -5.99 12.65 -10.54
N THR A 125 -5.95 11.86 -11.62
CA THR A 125 -6.63 12.16 -12.89
C THR A 125 -8.12 12.40 -12.68
N SER A 126 -8.78 11.54 -11.91
CA SER A 126 -10.21 11.64 -11.62
C SER A 126 -10.56 12.93 -10.86
N LEU A 127 -9.76 13.26 -9.84
CA LEU A 127 -9.92 14.48 -9.05
C LEU A 127 -9.65 15.75 -9.87
N ALA A 128 -8.61 15.73 -10.70
CA ALA A 128 -8.29 16.87 -11.57
C ALA A 128 -9.36 17.11 -12.64
N LEU A 129 -9.94 16.06 -13.24
CA LEU A 129 -11.06 16.22 -14.16
C LEU A 129 -12.28 16.86 -13.47
N LEU A 130 -12.61 16.41 -12.25
CA LEU A 130 -13.69 17.02 -11.47
C LEU A 130 -13.46 18.52 -11.23
N VAL A 131 -12.23 18.88 -10.86
CA VAL A 131 -11.86 20.28 -10.62
C VAL A 131 -11.86 21.08 -11.91
N SER A 132 -11.39 20.51 -13.03
CA SER A 132 -11.41 21.13 -14.36
C SER A 132 -12.83 21.49 -14.82
N ALA A 133 -13.83 20.67 -14.48
CA ALA A 133 -15.24 20.95 -14.77
C ALA A 133 -15.86 22.06 -13.89
N LEU A 134 -15.35 22.24 -12.67
CA LEU A 134 -15.82 23.26 -11.73
C LEU A 134 -15.22 24.64 -12.00
N VAL A 135 -13.96 24.69 -12.40
CA VAL A 135 -13.22 25.93 -12.62
C VAL A 135 -13.53 26.53 -13.99
N LYS A 136 -13.39 27.86 -14.14
CA LYS A 136 -13.70 28.58 -15.40
C LYS A 136 -12.47 28.89 -16.28
N THR A 137 -11.26 28.90 -15.73
CA THR A 137 -10.04 29.30 -16.43
C THR A 137 -8.90 28.31 -16.21
N GLU A 138 -8.03 28.14 -17.21
CA GLU A 138 -6.89 27.21 -17.12
C GLU A 138 -5.94 27.58 -15.98
N ARG A 139 -5.71 28.89 -15.78
CA ARG A 139 -4.88 29.39 -14.67
C ARG A 139 -5.41 28.94 -13.32
N ALA A 140 -6.72 29.05 -13.09
CA ALA A 140 -7.31 28.64 -11.82
C ALA A 140 -7.24 27.11 -11.63
N ALA A 141 -7.34 26.32 -12.71
CA ALA A 141 -7.15 24.88 -12.62
C ALA A 141 -5.70 24.51 -12.25
N LEU A 142 -4.70 25.19 -12.82
CA LEU A 142 -3.29 24.96 -12.46
C LEU A 142 -3.00 25.38 -11.01
N THR A 143 -3.56 26.49 -10.53
CA THR A 143 -3.43 26.91 -9.12
C THR A 143 -4.11 25.94 -8.15
N SER A 144 -5.11 25.18 -8.59
CA SER A 144 -5.78 24.18 -7.76
C SER A 144 -4.92 22.94 -7.48
N VAL A 145 -3.94 22.62 -8.33
CA VAL A 145 -3.14 21.38 -8.20
C VAL A 145 -2.36 21.37 -6.87
N PRO A 146 -1.54 22.39 -6.52
CA PRO A 146 -0.86 22.41 -5.23
C PRO A 146 -1.83 22.52 -4.05
N LEU A 147 -2.94 23.25 -4.22
CA LEU A 147 -3.97 23.40 -3.18
C LEU A 147 -4.62 22.06 -2.81
N LEU A 148 -4.74 21.14 -3.77
CA LEU A 148 -5.22 19.79 -3.53
C LEU A 148 -4.12 18.89 -2.99
N LEU A 149 -2.89 19.03 -3.46
CA LEU A 149 -1.79 18.13 -3.12
C LEU A 149 -1.23 18.38 -1.70
N VAL A 150 -1.02 19.64 -1.30
CA VAL A 150 -0.39 19.99 -0.02
C VAL A 150 -1.17 19.44 1.19
N PRO A 151 -2.50 19.61 1.30
CA PRO A 151 -3.26 19.04 2.42
C PRO A 151 -3.18 17.52 2.46
N GLN A 152 -3.17 16.86 1.30
CA GLN A 152 -3.05 15.41 1.22
C GLN A 152 -1.67 14.94 1.69
N MET A 153 -0.60 15.65 1.34
CA MET A 153 0.77 15.34 1.81
C MET A 153 0.90 15.47 3.33
N LEU A 154 0.33 16.53 3.91
CA LEU A 154 0.35 16.75 5.36
C LEU A 154 -0.46 15.70 6.14
N LEU A 155 -1.56 15.24 5.56
CA LEU A 155 -2.50 14.31 6.20
C LEU A 155 -2.27 12.83 5.82
N ALA A 156 -1.21 12.52 5.07
CA ALA A 156 -0.89 11.14 4.69
C ALA A 156 -0.30 10.30 5.83
N GLY A 157 0.25 10.93 6.88
CA GLY A 157 0.85 10.26 8.03
C GLY A 157 2.34 9.89 7.86
N ALA A 158 2.92 10.16 6.69
CA ALA A 158 4.34 9.93 6.41
C ALA A 158 5.25 11.09 6.84
N LEU A 159 4.85 12.33 6.51
CA LEU A 159 5.65 13.53 6.78
C LEU A 159 5.53 13.97 8.24
N VAL A 160 4.32 13.91 8.78
CA VAL A 160 4.01 14.17 10.19
C VAL A 160 3.31 12.92 10.73
N PRO A 161 3.93 12.18 11.67
CA PRO A 161 3.29 11.05 12.31
C PRO A 161 1.96 11.47 12.95
N PHE A 162 0.90 10.65 12.82
CA PHE A 162 -0.41 11.00 13.37
C PHE A 162 -0.39 11.24 14.89
N LYS A 163 0.50 10.54 15.62
CA LYS A 163 0.72 10.75 17.05
C LYS A 163 1.26 12.14 17.41
N GLU A 164 1.76 12.92 16.45
CA GLU A 164 2.31 14.27 16.65
C GLU A 164 1.33 15.38 16.23
N MET A 165 0.22 15.03 15.58
CA MET A 165 -0.76 15.99 15.07
C MET A 165 -1.64 16.61 16.16
N ASN A 166 -2.29 17.74 15.85
CA ASN A 166 -3.17 18.44 16.77
C ASN A 166 -4.29 17.52 17.30
N ARG A 167 -4.49 17.50 18.62
CA ARG A 167 -5.53 16.70 19.31
C ARG A 167 -6.93 16.99 18.79
N ALA A 168 -7.20 18.22 18.35
CA ALA A 168 -8.49 18.64 17.82
C ALA A 168 -8.88 17.93 16.50
N MET A 169 -7.95 17.24 15.84
CA MET A 169 -8.21 16.52 14.58
C MET A 169 -8.73 15.09 14.79
N PHE A 170 -8.93 14.64 16.03
CA PHE A 170 -9.34 13.28 16.37
C PHE A 170 -10.67 13.30 17.12
N ASP A 171 -11.55 12.36 16.79
CA ASP A 171 -12.64 11.96 17.67
C ASP A 171 -11.99 11.35 18.93
N ASP A 172 -12.26 11.82 20.15
CA ASP A 172 -11.53 11.45 21.39
C ASP A 172 -10.00 11.73 21.38
N GLY A 173 -9.63 13.01 21.36
CA GLY A 173 -8.27 13.54 21.08
C GLY A 173 -7.07 13.08 21.91
N SER A 174 -7.26 12.40 23.05
CA SER A 174 -6.15 11.78 23.80
C SER A 174 -5.97 10.31 23.45
N ILE A 175 -7.04 9.52 23.52
CA ILE A 175 -6.98 8.06 23.40
C ILE A 175 -6.73 7.64 21.95
N ASN A 176 -7.43 8.23 20.98
CA ASN A 176 -7.29 7.83 19.58
C ASN A 176 -5.95 8.23 18.98
N ARG A 177 -5.40 9.37 19.40
CA ARG A 177 -4.10 9.86 18.95
C ARG A 177 -2.94 8.98 19.44
N GLU A 178 -2.95 8.61 20.73
CA GLU A 178 -1.88 7.81 21.33
C GLU A 178 -1.90 6.34 20.88
N ARG A 179 -3.06 5.84 20.46
CA ARG A 179 -3.25 4.44 20.05
C ARG A 179 -3.26 4.23 18.54
N GLY A 180 -2.60 5.10 17.78
CA GLY A 180 -2.41 4.93 16.33
C GLY A 180 -3.67 5.15 15.48
N GLY A 181 -4.70 5.80 16.03
CA GLY A 181 -5.89 6.19 15.29
C GLY A 181 -5.57 7.20 14.19
N THR A 182 -6.43 7.25 13.18
CA THR A 182 -6.31 8.20 12.07
C THR A 182 -7.08 9.49 12.36
N PRO A 183 -6.52 10.68 12.07
CA PRO A 183 -7.25 11.94 12.23
C PRO A 183 -8.44 12.02 11.26
N VAL A 184 -9.53 12.66 11.70
CA VAL A 184 -10.80 12.75 10.96
C VAL A 184 -10.61 13.32 9.54
N PRO A 185 -9.87 14.43 9.32
CA PRO A 185 -9.66 14.95 7.97
C PRO A 185 -8.91 13.99 7.05
N ALA A 186 -8.05 13.12 7.61
CA ALA A 186 -7.25 12.19 6.85
C ALA A 186 -8.05 10.97 6.35
N GLN A 187 -9.25 10.73 6.89
CA GLN A 187 -10.16 9.68 6.39
C GLN A 187 -10.68 9.98 4.98
N ILE A 188 -10.65 11.23 4.53
CA ILE A 188 -11.12 11.64 3.19
C ILE A 188 -9.98 11.67 2.17
N MET A 189 -8.73 11.76 2.63
CA MET A 189 -7.57 12.01 1.77
C MET A 189 -7.11 10.73 1.04
N PRO A 190 -7.16 10.64 -0.30
CA PRO A 190 -6.77 9.44 -1.04
C PRO A 190 -5.29 9.10 -0.88
N LEU A 191 -4.42 10.11 -0.81
CA LEU A 191 -2.98 9.90 -0.66
C LEU A 191 -2.62 9.08 0.60
N ARG A 192 -3.39 9.21 1.68
CA ARG A 192 -3.21 8.40 2.89
C ARG A 192 -3.43 6.92 2.61
N TYR A 193 -4.53 6.56 1.97
CA TYR A 193 -4.87 5.18 1.64
C TYR A 193 -3.83 4.54 0.74
N ALA A 194 -3.37 5.29 -0.26
CA ALA A 194 -2.33 4.83 -1.18
C ALA A 194 -0.98 4.62 -0.47
N TYR A 195 -0.57 5.56 0.38
CA TYR A 195 0.68 5.42 1.15
C TYR A 195 0.61 4.23 2.12
N GLU A 196 -0.46 4.13 2.90
CA GLU A 196 -0.67 3.03 3.85
C GLU A 196 -0.66 1.67 3.14
N ALA A 197 -1.37 1.55 2.02
CA ALA A 197 -1.40 0.32 1.23
C ALA A 197 -0.02 -0.01 0.64
N MET A 198 0.75 0.99 0.21
CA MET A 198 2.07 0.74 -0.36
C MET A 198 3.09 0.28 0.70
N VAL A 199 3.02 0.84 1.91
CA VAL A 199 3.87 0.39 3.04
C VAL A 199 3.47 -1.02 3.48
N VAL A 200 2.18 -1.31 3.63
CA VAL A 200 1.69 -2.66 4.00
C VAL A 200 2.02 -3.67 2.91
N ALA A 201 1.86 -3.32 1.63
CA ALA A 201 2.27 -4.18 0.53
C ALA A 201 3.79 -4.44 0.56
N GLN A 202 4.63 -3.43 0.83
CA GLN A 202 6.07 -3.64 0.99
C GLN A 202 6.41 -4.59 2.14
N ALA A 203 5.68 -4.51 3.24
CA ALA A 203 5.88 -5.36 4.42
C ALA A 203 5.38 -6.81 4.22
N THR A 204 4.39 -7.04 3.34
CA THR A 204 3.69 -8.35 3.28
C THR A 204 3.83 -9.08 1.94
N ARG A 205 4.02 -8.35 0.84
CA ARG A 205 4.02 -8.90 -0.52
C ARG A 205 5.40 -9.07 -1.13
N ASN A 206 6.46 -8.82 -0.36
CA ASN A 206 7.82 -9.10 -0.82
C ASN A 206 8.03 -10.62 -0.99
N PRO A 207 8.99 -11.06 -1.85
CA PRO A 207 9.18 -12.47 -2.17
C PRO A 207 9.37 -13.37 -0.94
N PHE A 208 10.15 -12.91 0.05
CA PHE A 208 10.38 -13.63 1.29
C PHE A 208 9.10 -13.76 2.13
N GLU A 209 8.38 -12.65 2.35
CA GLU A 209 7.16 -12.61 3.16
C GLU A 209 6.01 -13.36 2.51
N LYS A 210 5.92 -13.38 1.17
CA LYS A 210 4.94 -14.21 0.45
C LYS A 210 5.09 -15.68 0.80
N GLU A 211 6.32 -16.19 0.83
CA GLU A 211 6.60 -17.59 1.18
C GLU A 211 6.44 -17.84 2.68
N ARG A 212 6.94 -16.93 3.54
CA ARG A 212 6.76 -17.01 5.00
C ARG A 212 5.29 -17.06 5.39
N MET A 213 4.48 -16.12 4.89
CA MET A 213 3.05 -16.05 5.18
C MET A 213 2.29 -17.26 4.62
N ARG A 214 2.70 -17.82 3.48
CA ARG A 214 2.08 -19.02 2.92
C ARG A 214 2.25 -20.22 3.85
N ILE A 215 3.44 -20.39 4.42
CA ILE A 215 3.71 -21.43 5.43
C ILE A 215 2.94 -21.15 6.72
N GLN A 216 3.02 -19.91 7.24
CA GLN A 216 2.37 -19.50 8.49
C GLN A 216 0.86 -19.71 8.45
N ARG A 217 0.17 -19.27 7.38
CA ARG A 217 -1.29 -19.45 7.25
C ARG A 217 -1.69 -20.93 7.35
N ARG A 218 -0.89 -21.82 6.76
CA ARG A 218 -1.17 -23.26 6.82
C ARG A 218 -0.95 -23.84 8.22
N ILE A 219 0.05 -23.34 8.94
CA ILE A 219 0.27 -23.67 10.36
C ILE A 219 -0.95 -23.23 11.18
N ASP A 220 -1.42 -21.99 10.99
CA ASP A 220 -2.54 -21.43 11.72
C ASP A 220 -3.85 -22.21 11.44
N ASP A 221 -4.11 -22.55 10.17
CA ASP A 221 -5.27 -23.37 9.76
C ASP A 221 -5.28 -24.75 10.44
N LEU A 222 -4.12 -25.42 10.49
CA LEU A 222 -3.99 -26.72 11.14
C LEU A 222 -4.08 -26.60 12.66
N ALA A 223 -3.46 -25.58 13.25
CA ALA A 223 -3.50 -25.32 14.69
C ALA A 223 -4.91 -24.97 15.18
N ALA A 224 -5.75 -24.35 14.34
CA ALA A 224 -7.15 -24.05 14.64
C ALA A 224 -8.06 -25.31 14.64
N THR A 225 -7.57 -26.43 14.09
CA THR A 225 -8.34 -27.68 14.02
C THR A 225 -8.27 -28.42 15.35
N ARG A 226 -9.42 -28.68 15.98
CA ARG A 226 -9.51 -29.20 17.36
C ARG A 226 -8.96 -30.62 17.54
N GLU A 227 -9.09 -31.47 16.53
CA GLU A 227 -8.54 -32.83 16.51
C GLU A 227 -7.76 -33.03 15.21
N LEU A 228 -6.43 -33.13 15.32
CA LEU A 228 -5.55 -33.37 14.18
C LEU A 228 -5.46 -34.88 13.91
N THR A 229 -5.62 -35.27 12.65
CA THR A 229 -5.22 -36.62 12.20
C THR A 229 -3.70 -36.78 12.32
N LYS A 230 -3.20 -38.02 12.43
CA LYS A 230 -1.74 -38.27 12.51
C LYS A 230 -0.98 -37.63 11.34
N GLU A 231 -1.52 -37.74 10.12
CA GLU A 231 -0.97 -37.12 8.93
C GLU A 231 -0.93 -35.58 9.02
N SER A 232 -2.01 -34.96 9.53
CA SER A 232 -2.06 -33.51 9.70
C SER A 232 -1.10 -33.01 10.77
N ALA A 233 -0.87 -33.80 11.83
CA ALA A 233 0.12 -33.50 12.86
C ALA A 233 1.55 -33.60 12.32
N GLU A 234 1.88 -34.64 11.56
CA GLU A 234 3.18 -34.75 10.87
C GLU A 234 3.39 -33.59 9.90
N ARG A 235 2.35 -33.20 9.17
CA ARG A 235 2.40 -32.06 8.26
C ARG A 235 2.67 -30.73 8.97
N LEU A 236 2.04 -30.53 10.13
CA LEU A 236 2.25 -29.36 10.97
C LEU A 236 3.72 -29.26 11.43
N GLU A 237 4.33 -30.38 11.81
CA GLU A 237 5.75 -30.42 12.21
C GLU A 237 6.68 -30.10 11.03
N ILE A 238 6.41 -30.63 9.83
CA ILE A 238 7.15 -30.27 8.60
C ILE A 238 7.06 -28.77 8.33
N LEU A 239 5.86 -28.18 8.44
CA LEU A 239 5.66 -26.75 8.22
C LEU A 239 6.43 -25.89 9.22
N LYS A 240 6.42 -26.24 10.51
CA LYS A 240 7.20 -25.53 11.55
C LYS A 240 8.71 -25.63 11.29
N LEU A 241 9.19 -26.81 10.92
CA LEU A 241 10.58 -27.03 10.56
C LEU A 241 10.98 -26.18 9.34
N SER A 242 10.19 -26.22 8.27
CA SER A 242 10.44 -25.42 7.07
C SER A 242 10.41 -23.92 7.36
N LEU A 243 9.52 -23.44 8.23
CA LEU A 243 9.52 -22.04 8.65
C LEU A 243 10.81 -21.67 9.38
N THR A 244 11.29 -22.54 10.27
CA THR A 244 12.56 -22.35 10.99
C THR A 244 13.73 -22.28 10.03
N LYS A 245 13.76 -23.18 9.02
CA LYS A 245 14.77 -23.15 7.96
C LYS A 245 14.69 -21.89 7.12
N LEU A 246 13.50 -21.44 6.73
CA LEU A 246 13.32 -20.20 5.97
C LEU A 246 13.89 -18.98 6.70
N LEU A 247 13.65 -18.88 8.01
CA LEU A 247 14.15 -17.78 8.85
C LEU A 247 15.67 -17.84 9.07
N GLY A 248 16.25 -19.04 9.04
CA GLY A 248 17.70 -19.27 9.18
C GLY A 248 18.47 -19.28 7.86
N ALA A 249 17.78 -19.16 6.72
CA ALA A 249 18.39 -19.32 5.41
C ALA A 249 19.26 -18.14 5.00
N GLY A 250 20.39 -18.45 4.35
CA GLY A 250 21.36 -17.48 3.87
C GLY A 250 21.65 -17.60 2.38
N ALA A 251 22.00 -16.47 1.75
CA ALA A 251 22.42 -16.43 0.35
C ALA A 251 23.43 -15.29 0.11
N SER A 252 24.29 -15.44 -0.90
CA SER A 252 25.16 -14.34 -1.36
C SER A 252 24.47 -13.37 -2.31
N HIS A 253 23.49 -13.85 -3.08
CA HIS A 253 22.71 -13.05 -4.02
C HIS A 253 21.21 -13.21 -3.77
N ALA A 254 20.45 -12.15 -4.05
CA ALA A 254 19.01 -12.19 -3.86
C ALA A 254 18.28 -13.12 -4.83
N SER A 255 18.81 -13.36 -6.03
CA SER A 255 18.25 -14.38 -6.94
C SER A 255 18.25 -15.75 -6.26
N ASP A 256 19.36 -16.10 -5.63
CA ASP A 256 19.58 -17.40 -5.03
C ASP A 256 18.75 -17.52 -3.74
N GLY A 257 18.69 -16.44 -2.95
CA GLY A 257 17.80 -16.35 -1.80
C GLY A 257 16.32 -16.50 -2.17
N GLN A 258 15.88 -15.98 -3.31
CA GLN A 258 14.51 -16.18 -3.78
C GLN A 258 14.26 -17.66 -4.14
N ILE A 259 15.20 -18.30 -4.85
CA ILE A 259 15.09 -19.72 -5.24
C ILE A 259 15.01 -20.61 -3.99
N ILE A 260 15.90 -20.39 -3.01
CA ILE A 260 15.91 -21.13 -1.75
C ILE A 260 14.59 -20.95 -0.99
N ALA A 261 14.05 -19.72 -0.91
CA ALA A 261 12.77 -19.47 -0.25
C ALA A 261 11.60 -20.20 -0.94
N GLU A 262 11.57 -20.19 -2.27
CA GLU A 262 10.57 -20.90 -3.07
C GLU A 262 10.67 -22.42 -2.90
N GLU A 263 11.88 -22.96 -2.88
CA GLU A 263 12.16 -24.38 -2.65
C GLU A 263 11.72 -24.82 -1.25
N ILE A 264 12.08 -24.06 -0.20
CA ILE A 264 11.65 -24.33 1.18
C ILE A 264 10.13 -24.36 1.26
N SER A 265 9.45 -23.41 0.64
CA SER A 265 7.98 -23.34 0.63
C SER A 265 7.33 -24.46 -0.18
N TYR A 266 7.98 -24.92 -1.25
CA TYR A 266 7.54 -26.09 -2.00
C TYR A 266 7.66 -27.37 -1.15
N LEU A 267 8.81 -27.61 -0.54
CA LEU A 267 9.03 -28.75 0.36
C LEU A 267 8.12 -28.69 1.59
N ALA A 268 7.93 -27.49 2.14
CA ALA A 268 6.98 -27.24 3.22
C ALA A 268 5.56 -27.68 2.84
N ARG A 269 5.19 -27.67 1.56
CA ARG A 269 3.83 -28.01 1.05
C ARG A 269 3.67 -29.44 0.56
N ASN A 270 4.70 -30.01 -0.06
CA ASN A 270 4.61 -31.27 -0.79
C ASN A 270 5.71 -32.28 -0.43
N GLY A 271 6.76 -31.84 0.26
CA GLY A 271 7.94 -32.65 0.56
C GLY A 271 7.79 -33.50 1.81
N THR A 272 8.72 -34.44 1.96
CA THR A 272 8.89 -35.25 3.17
C THR A 272 9.75 -34.52 4.19
N ARG A 273 9.68 -34.96 5.45
CA ARG A 273 10.52 -34.42 6.53
C ARG A 273 12.01 -34.52 6.22
N GLU A 274 12.45 -35.67 5.70
CA GLU A 274 13.85 -35.93 5.35
C GLU A 274 14.37 -34.95 4.28
N GLN A 275 13.54 -34.65 3.28
CA GLN A 275 13.89 -33.67 2.24
C GLN A 275 14.02 -32.26 2.82
N CYS A 276 13.10 -31.87 3.71
CA CYS A 276 13.21 -30.59 4.43
C CYS A 276 14.48 -30.55 5.28
N GLU A 277 14.83 -31.62 5.98
CA GLU A 277 16.03 -31.71 6.83
C GLU A 277 17.33 -31.70 6.02
N ALA A 278 17.35 -32.38 4.87
CA ALA A 278 18.50 -32.46 3.97
C ALA A 278 18.82 -31.13 3.25
N LEU A 279 17.84 -30.24 3.10
CA LEU A 279 18.07 -28.95 2.44
C LEU A 279 19.11 -28.12 3.20
N GLU A 280 20.18 -27.77 2.50
CA GLU A 280 21.22 -26.89 3.01
C GLU A 280 20.68 -25.46 3.08
N VAL A 281 20.66 -24.90 4.29
CA VAL A 281 20.02 -23.62 4.59
C VAL A 281 21.02 -22.47 4.50
N TRP A 282 22.30 -22.77 4.69
CA TRP A 282 23.38 -21.80 4.67
C TRP A 282 24.52 -22.36 3.82
N PRO A 283 24.96 -21.67 2.75
CA PRO A 283 25.96 -22.20 1.83
C PRO A 283 27.31 -22.41 2.53
N GLU A 284 27.71 -23.68 2.68
CA GLU A 284 29.00 -24.09 3.21
C GLU A 284 30.07 -24.00 2.10
N GLY A 285 30.80 -22.88 2.05
CA GLY A 285 31.92 -22.70 1.10
C GLY A 285 32.06 -21.28 0.55
N GLU A 286 31.07 -20.43 0.77
CA GLU A 286 31.15 -19.01 0.44
C GLU A 286 31.79 -18.20 1.56
N ASP A 287 32.39 -17.06 1.20
CA ASP A 287 32.98 -16.15 2.18
C ASP A 287 31.89 -15.69 3.17
N PRO A 288 32.04 -15.96 4.50
CA PRO A 288 31.03 -15.62 5.51
C PRO A 288 30.66 -14.13 5.54
N ARG A 289 31.51 -13.26 4.97
CA ARG A 289 31.26 -11.82 4.86
C ARG A 289 30.29 -11.44 3.74
N LYS A 290 30.04 -12.33 2.78
CA LYS A 290 29.16 -12.11 1.62
C LYS A 290 27.79 -12.73 1.80
N VAL A 291 27.71 -13.82 2.55
CA VAL A 291 26.44 -14.49 2.84
C VAL A 291 25.64 -13.66 3.84
N LYS A 292 24.38 -13.40 3.51
CA LYS A 292 23.43 -12.67 4.35
C LYS A 292 22.16 -13.46 4.52
N SER A 293 21.36 -13.13 5.53
CA SER A 293 20.03 -13.73 5.67
C SER A 293 19.21 -13.40 4.42
N ILE A 294 18.39 -14.36 3.97
CA ILE A 294 17.49 -14.13 2.83
C ILE A 294 16.55 -12.95 3.13
N ALA A 295 16.14 -12.79 4.39
CA ALA A 295 15.29 -11.68 4.82
C ALA A 295 15.93 -10.31 4.50
N ASP A 296 17.25 -10.16 4.66
CA ASP A 296 17.96 -8.88 4.51
C ASP A 296 17.91 -8.33 3.07
N PHE A 297 17.62 -9.18 2.09
CA PHE A 297 17.48 -8.78 0.69
C PHE A 297 16.08 -8.26 0.32
N PHE A 298 15.05 -8.60 1.08
CA PHE A 298 13.64 -8.39 0.70
C PHE A 298 12.82 -7.66 1.76
N VAL A 299 13.22 -7.76 3.03
CA VAL A 299 12.59 -7.11 4.17
C VAL A 299 13.40 -5.88 4.54
N ASN A 300 12.72 -4.77 4.75
CA ASN A 300 13.33 -3.56 5.28
C ASN A 300 12.94 -3.43 6.76
N SER A 301 13.93 -3.49 7.64
CA SER A 301 13.76 -3.37 9.09
C SER A 301 12.86 -2.19 9.51
N ARG A 302 13.00 -1.02 8.87
CA ARG A 302 12.22 0.16 9.24
C ARG A 302 10.74 0.00 8.93
N ILE A 303 10.40 -0.54 7.75
CA ILE A 303 9.01 -0.80 7.36
C ILE A 303 8.40 -1.89 8.24
N ASP A 304 9.14 -2.97 8.50
CA ASP A 304 8.70 -4.07 9.36
C ASP A 304 8.44 -3.60 10.80
N LEU A 305 9.30 -2.75 11.36
CA LEU A 305 9.08 -2.16 12.69
C LEU A 305 7.81 -1.30 12.74
N MET A 306 7.53 -0.51 11.70
CA MET A 306 6.33 0.34 11.64
C MET A 306 5.04 -0.48 11.59
N THR A 307 5.01 -1.56 10.81
CA THR A 307 3.83 -2.44 10.72
C THR A 307 3.66 -3.29 11.98
N ARG A 308 4.75 -3.74 12.61
CA ARG A 308 4.70 -4.44 13.91
C ARG A 308 4.23 -3.55 15.05
N GLU A 309 4.66 -2.29 15.09
CA GLU A 309 4.16 -1.29 16.05
C GLU A 309 2.64 -1.11 15.87
N ALA A 310 2.18 -0.99 14.63
CA ALA A 310 0.75 -0.86 14.32
C ALA A 310 -0.05 -2.11 14.70
N GLU A 311 0.46 -3.31 14.43
CA GLU A 311 -0.18 -4.56 14.86
C GLU A 311 -0.23 -4.70 16.38
N THR A 312 0.82 -4.31 17.08
CA THR A 312 0.85 -4.31 18.55
C THR A 312 -0.23 -3.39 19.11
N LEU A 313 -0.37 -2.18 18.55
CA LEU A 313 -1.44 -1.26 18.92
C LEU A 313 -2.83 -1.81 18.59
N ARG A 314 -2.97 -2.64 17.55
CA ARG A 314 -4.23 -3.28 17.17
C ARG A 314 -4.63 -4.39 18.12
N THR A 315 -3.70 -5.26 18.48
CA THR A 315 -3.93 -6.39 19.37
C THR A 315 -3.92 -6.02 20.85
N ASP A 316 -3.65 -4.75 21.19
CA ASP A 316 -3.64 -4.29 22.58
C ASP A 316 -5.01 -4.54 23.24
N TYR A 317 -5.03 -5.38 24.27
CA TYR A 317 -6.21 -5.73 25.07
C TYR A 317 -6.88 -4.51 25.72
N ARG A 318 -6.17 -3.38 25.85
CA ARG A 318 -6.71 -2.12 26.37
C ARG A 318 -7.66 -1.44 25.39
N ASN A 319 -7.71 -1.86 24.13
CA ASN A 319 -8.65 -1.35 23.15
C ASN A 319 -10.04 -1.93 23.36
N GLN A 320 -10.91 -1.09 23.91
CA GLN A 320 -12.32 -1.45 24.14
C GLN A 320 -13.16 -1.41 22.86
N LYS A 321 -12.69 -0.73 21.81
CA LYS A 321 -13.41 -0.54 20.53
C LYS A 321 -12.53 -1.01 19.38
N ALA A 322 -13.14 -1.60 18.36
CA ALA A 322 -12.48 -1.85 17.09
C ALA A 322 -12.20 -0.51 16.40
N ARG A 323 -10.93 -0.20 16.17
CA ARG A 323 -10.50 1.10 15.62
C ARG A 323 -9.61 0.89 14.41
N SER A 324 -9.70 1.81 13.46
CA SER A 324 -8.77 1.84 12.34
C SER A 324 -7.41 2.38 12.80
N ILE A 325 -6.43 1.48 12.87
CA ILE A 325 -5.05 1.82 13.24
C ILE A 325 -4.21 1.94 11.98
N PHE A 326 -3.51 3.05 11.85
CA PHE A 326 -2.67 3.34 10.70
C PHE A 326 -1.54 2.31 10.55
N LEU A 327 -1.33 1.79 9.34
CA LEU A 327 -0.32 0.77 8.99
C LEU A 327 -0.55 -0.63 9.56
N ALA A 328 -1.67 -0.86 10.24
CA ALA A 328 -2.05 -2.22 10.61
C ALA A 328 -2.30 -3.07 9.35
N LEU A 329 -2.06 -4.37 9.41
CA LEU A 329 -2.27 -5.34 8.33
C LEU A 329 -3.76 -5.63 8.09
N ARG A 330 -4.55 -5.54 9.17
CA ARG A 330 -6.00 -5.73 9.14
C ARG A 330 -6.70 -4.57 9.80
N GLN A 331 -7.82 -4.16 9.20
CA GLN A 331 -8.58 -3.01 9.65
C GLN A 331 -10.10 -3.29 9.57
N PRO A 332 -10.91 -2.64 10.42
CA PRO A 332 -12.35 -2.74 10.33
C PRO A 332 -12.85 -2.15 9.01
N MET A 333 -13.95 -2.71 8.50
CA MET A 333 -14.63 -2.20 7.31
C MET A 333 -15.19 -0.79 7.55
N PHE A 334 -15.33 0.02 6.49
CA PHE A 334 -15.77 1.41 6.58
C PHE A 334 -17.12 1.62 7.27
N TRP A 335 -18.01 0.62 7.21
CA TRP A 335 -19.35 0.65 7.80
C TRP A 335 -19.50 -0.25 9.02
N ALA A 336 -18.42 -0.89 9.48
CA ALA A 336 -18.45 -1.64 10.72
C ALA A 336 -18.70 -0.65 11.86
N ASP A 337 -19.71 -0.93 12.70
CA ASP A 337 -20.04 -0.05 13.81
C ASP A 337 -18.89 -0.08 14.83
N ASN A 338 -18.09 0.99 14.85
CA ASN A 338 -16.93 1.14 15.73
C ASN A 338 -17.32 1.18 17.22
N ASN A 339 -18.62 1.15 17.54
CA ASN A 339 -19.14 1.08 18.92
C ASN A 339 -19.31 -0.34 19.46
N GLU A 340 -19.16 -1.39 18.66
CA GLU A 340 -19.19 -2.74 19.21
C GLU A 340 -17.93 -3.02 20.05
N PRO A 341 -18.08 -3.40 21.33
CA PRO A 341 -16.95 -3.73 22.17
C PRO A 341 -16.25 -4.99 21.64
N VAL A 342 -14.91 -4.97 21.61
CA VAL A 342 -14.13 -6.16 21.31
C VAL A 342 -14.35 -7.16 22.45
N GLU A 343 -14.98 -8.31 22.17
CA GLU A 343 -15.15 -9.39 23.15
C GLU A 343 -13.75 -9.89 23.56
N VAL A 344 -13.39 -9.72 24.83
CA VAL A 344 -12.15 -10.26 25.42
C VAL A 344 -12.52 -11.43 26.33
N GLU A 345 -12.32 -12.66 25.87
CA GLU A 345 -12.53 -13.86 26.67
C GLU A 345 -11.32 -14.04 27.60
N LYS A 346 -11.57 -14.12 28.91
CA LYS A 346 -10.52 -14.36 29.91
C LYS A 346 -10.41 -15.87 30.14
N SER A 347 -9.41 -16.52 29.56
CA SER A 347 -9.04 -17.90 29.88
C SER A 347 -8.23 -17.97 31.19
N GLY A 348 -8.87 -17.66 32.33
CA GLY A 348 -8.33 -17.87 33.67
C GLY A 348 -7.47 -16.72 34.25
N PRO A 349 -6.91 -16.89 35.46
CA PRO A 349 -6.16 -15.84 36.15
C PRO A 349 -4.79 -15.62 35.50
N GLY A 350 -4.70 -14.56 34.69
CA GLY A 350 -3.42 -14.05 34.16
C GLY A 350 -3.08 -14.45 32.72
N VAL A 351 -3.89 -15.30 32.08
CA VAL A 351 -3.77 -15.62 30.65
C VAL A 351 -4.99 -15.04 29.93
N VAL A 352 -4.74 -14.00 29.13
CA VAL A 352 -5.74 -13.41 28.24
C VAL A 352 -5.35 -13.88 26.84
N GLU A 353 -5.92 -14.99 26.39
CA GLU A 353 -5.83 -15.36 24.98
C GLU A 353 -6.74 -14.43 24.17
N ALA A 354 -6.22 -13.94 23.04
CA ALA A 354 -7.04 -13.21 22.09
C ALA A 354 -8.15 -14.13 21.57
N VAL A 355 -9.41 -13.74 21.75
CA VAL A 355 -10.58 -14.45 21.23
C VAL A 355 -10.39 -14.69 19.74
N PRO A 356 -10.68 -15.90 19.21
CA PRO A 356 -10.66 -16.12 17.78
C PRO A 356 -11.61 -15.12 17.11
N GLU A 357 -11.09 -14.35 16.16
CA GLU A 357 -11.66 -13.18 15.45
C GLU A 357 -13.05 -13.40 14.78
N ARG A 358 -14.06 -13.92 15.49
CA ARG A 358 -15.22 -14.56 14.85
C ARG A 358 -16.48 -13.70 14.73
N LYS A 359 -16.43 -12.39 15.05
CA LYS A 359 -17.61 -11.51 14.95
C LYS A 359 -17.44 -10.14 14.30
N GLN A 360 -16.22 -9.66 14.06
CA GLN A 360 -16.00 -8.40 13.32
C GLN A 360 -15.45 -8.70 11.93
N GLU A 361 -16.03 -8.09 10.89
CA GLU A 361 -15.54 -8.19 9.51
C GLU A 361 -14.25 -7.39 9.36
N TRP A 362 -13.14 -7.99 9.77
CA TRP A 362 -11.79 -7.46 9.53
C TRP A 362 -11.40 -7.73 8.08
N MET A 363 -10.92 -6.69 7.40
CA MET A 363 -10.44 -6.78 6.03
C MET A 363 -8.96 -6.45 5.98
N GLU A 364 -8.23 -7.11 5.07
CA GLU A 364 -6.85 -6.74 4.76
C GLU A 364 -6.78 -5.27 4.32
N THR A 365 -5.82 -4.54 4.87
CA THR A 365 -5.65 -3.11 4.64
C THR A 365 -5.50 -2.77 3.16
N ASP A 366 -4.77 -3.58 2.40
CA ASP A 366 -4.66 -3.48 0.94
C ASP A 366 -6.04 -3.44 0.28
N ARG A 367 -6.91 -4.40 0.59
CA ARG A 367 -8.24 -4.49 -0.03
C ARG A 367 -9.11 -3.31 0.36
N ARG A 368 -9.06 -2.90 1.62
CA ARG A 368 -9.80 -1.75 2.14
C ARG A 368 -9.40 -0.46 1.43
N ASN A 369 -8.10 -0.22 1.34
CA ASN A 369 -7.56 1.01 0.76
C ASN A 369 -7.75 1.03 -0.75
N GLY A 370 -7.60 -0.10 -1.43
CA GLY A 370 -7.95 -0.26 -2.84
C GLY A 370 -9.42 0.05 -3.12
N PHE A 371 -10.34 -0.37 -2.25
CA PHE A 371 -11.76 -0.04 -2.38
C PHE A 371 -12.02 1.47 -2.25
N ALA A 372 -11.40 2.14 -1.27
CA ALA A 372 -11.54 3.60 -1.12
C ALA A 372 -11.02 4.38 -2.33
N LEU A 373 -9.85 4.00 -2.86
CA LEU A 373 -9.32 4.62 -4.08
C LEU A 373 -10.20 4.32 -5.30
N GLY A 374 -10.66 3.08 -5.44
CA GLY A 374 -11.59 2.67 -6.50
C GLY A 374 -12.89 3.47 -6.49
N LEU A 375 -13.47 3.69 -5.31
CA LEU A 375 -14.67 4.52 -5.16
C LEU A 375 -14.43 5.94 -5.71
N LEU A 376 -13.31 6.57 -5.38
CA LEU A 376 -12.96 7.89 -5.90
C LEU A 376 -12.71 7.90 -7.41
N ILE A 377 -12.08 6.84 -7.94
CA ILE A 377 -11.83 6.68 -9.39
C ILE A 377 -13.13 6.67 -10.18
N PHE A 378 -14.20 6.06 -9.68
CA PHE A 378 -15.48 6.02 -10.41
C PHE A 378 -16.40 7.19 -10.07
N LEU A 379 -16.41 7.63 -8.82
CA LEU A 379 -17.29 8.69 -8.33
C LEU A 379 -16.92 10.06 -8.93
N CYS A 380 -15.64 10.42 -9.00
CA CYS A 380 -15.21 11.72 -9.50
C CYS A 380 -15.54 11.93 -11.00
N PRO A 381 -15.24 10.99 -11.92
CA PRO A 381 -15.64 11.12 -13.33
C PRO A 381 -17.17 11.08 -13.50
N GLY A 382 -17.88 10.29 -12.70
CA GLY A 382 -19.36 10.28 -12.70
C GLY A 382 -19.96 11.64 -12.31
N LEU A 383 -19.44 12.26 -11.25
CA LEU A 383 -19.82 13.62 -10.84
C LEU A 383 -19.45 14.66 -11.90
N THR A 384 -18.28 14.51 -12.54
CA THR A 384 -17.84 15.38 -13.63
C THR A 384 -18.82 15.34 -14.81
N GLY A 385 -19.20 14.14 -15.24
CA GLY A 385 -20.20 13.95 -16.30
C GLY A 385 -21.57 14.52 -15.92
N TRP A 386 -21.99 14.36 -14.67
CA TRP A 386 -23.22 14.99 -14.15
C TRP A 386 -23.16 16.53 -14.17
N ILE A 387 -22.04 17.12 -13.73
CA ILE A 387 -21.82 18.58 -13.76
C ILE A 387 -21.90 19.10 -15.19
N LEU A 388 -21.22 18.44 -16.14
CA LEU A 388 -21.24 18.84 -17.56
C LEU A 388 -22.64 18.74 -18.16
N ARG A 389 -23.39 17.67 -17.86
CA ARG A 389 -24.80 17.53 -18.29
C ARG A 389 -25.67 18.66 -17.74
N ARG A 390 -25.49 19.03 -16.47
CA ARG A 390 -26.24 20.12 -15.84
C ARG A 390 -25.89 21.48 -16.45
N GLN A 391 -24.60 21.75 -16.69
CA GLN A 391 -24.15 22.97 -17.35
C GLN A 391 -24.70 23.08 -18.78
N ASN A 392 -24.71 21.98 -19.54
CA ASN A 392 -25.24 21.95 -20.90
C ASN A 392 -26.74 22.26 -20.96
N ARG A 393 -27.53 21.79 -19.97
CA ARG A 393 -28.98 22.08 -19.87
C ARG A 393 -29.31 23.53 -19.50
N ASN A 394 -28.44 24.20 -18.75
CA ASN A 394 -28.71 25.54 -18.21
C ASN A 394 -28.31 26.70 -19.15
N VAL A 395 -27.51 26.43 -20.19
CA VAL A 395 -27.12 27.46 -21.17
C VAL A 395 -28.20 27.56 -22.24
N LYS A 396 -29.14 28.51 -22.05
CA LYS A 396 -30.14 28.89 -23.05
C LYS A 396 -29.51 29.56 -24.25
#